data_AF-A0AAV5AFF7-F1
#
_entry.id   AF-A0AAV5AFF7-F1
#
_cell.length_a   1.000
_cell.length_b   1.000
_cell.length_c   1.000
_cell.angle_alpha   90.00
_cell.angle_beta   90.00
_cell.angle_gamma   90.00
#
_symmetry.space_group_name_H-M   'P 1'
#
loop_
_entity.id
_entity.type
_entity.pdbx_description
1 polymer ?
#
loop_
_entity_poly.entity_id
_entity_poly.type
_entity_poly.pdbx_seq_one_letter_code
_entity_poly.pdbx_strand_id
1 'polypeptide(L)'
;MDSVFAYILGNVPEPVLNLIKHLPARKLKAMKYYMSVVMEVAQGIFDKQTALYTPGTESSTNFMSVLGMISGIRDFDSRLTLKVVHANLSENPTNRLTNEEVISQLTTFFFAGHDTTSSTLVWALYELSRHPEYQTKVREEIKTTRARVAETGGNEMSISDYDSMQYLLALVKVSRPDAQAE
;
A
#
# COMPACT_ATOMS: atom_id res chain seq x y z
N MET A 1 -17.44 -9.70 -2.77
CA MET A 1 -17.31 -9.31 -1.34
C MET A 1 -17.43 -10.51 -0.40
N ASP A 2 -18.39 -11.42 -0.57
CA ASP A 2 -18.60 -12.55 0.35
C ASP A 2 -17.46 -13.57 0.39
N SER A 3 -16.83 -13.88 -0.76
CA SER A 3 -15.68 -14.80 -0.84
C SER A 3 -14.44 -14.22 -0.17
N VAL A 4 -14.14 -12.95 -0.43
CA VAL A 4 -12.90 -12.33 0.04
C VAL A 4 -12.92 -12.01 1.54
N PHE A 5 -14.07 -11.64 2.10
CA PHE A 5 -14.20 -11.45 3.55
C PHE A 5 -13.99 -12.77 4.32
N ALA A 6 -14.45 -13.89 3.75
CA ALA A 6 -14.22 -15.22 4.29
C ALA A 6 -12.76 -15.67 4.10
N TYR A 7 -12.14 -15.32 2.97
CA TYR A 7 -10.73 -15.62 2.67
C TYR A 7 -9.75 -14.87 3.59
N ILE A 8 -9.98 -13.58 3.84
CA ILE A 8 -9.18 -12.77 4.78
C ILE A 8 -9.30 -13.31 6.21
N LEU A 9 -10.50 -13.79 6.58
CA LEU A 9 -10.78 -14.40 7.87
C LEU A 9 -10.62 -15.93 7.83
N GLY A 10 -9.71 -16.46 7.01
CA GLY A 10 -9.62 -17.87 6.58
C GLY A 10 -9.54 -18.97 7.66
N ASN A 11 -9.53 -18.62 8.95
CA ASN A 11 -9.61 -19.54 10.08
C ASN A 11 -10.89 -19.41 10.93
N VAL A 12 -11.83 -18.54 10.54
CA VAL A 12 -13.10 -18.37 11.25
C VAL A 12 -14.14 -19.34 10.64
N PRO A 13 -14.74 -20.25 11.44
CA PRO A 13 -15.77 -21.16 10.95
C PRO A 13 -16.91 -20.42 10.24
N GLU A 14 -17.36 -20.93 9.10
CA GLU A 14 -18.44 -20.34 8.29
C GLU A 14 -19.71 -19.96 9.07
N PRO A 15 -20.17 -20.74 10.08
CA PRO A 15 -21.30 -20.35 10.93
C PRO A 15 -21.06 -19.05 11.70
N VAL A 16 -19.83 -18.83 12.16
CA VAL A 16 -19.43 -17.63 12.89
C VAL A 16 -19.34 -16.43 11.95
N LEU A 17 -18.85 -16.63 10.72
CA LEU A 17 -18.86 -15.58 9.69
C LEU A 17 -20.30 -15.16 9.34
N ASN A 18 -21.21 -16.11 9.16
CA ASN A 18 -22.62 -15.81 8.90
C ASN A 18 -23.29 -15.08 10.07
N LEU A 19 -22.94 -15.42 11.31
CA LEU A 19 -23.44 -14.70 12.49
C LEU A 19 -22.90 -13.26 12.56
N ILE A 20 -21.60 -13.07 12.33
CA ILE A 20 -20.97 -11.74 12.27
C ILE A 20 -21.58 -10.88 11.15
N LYS A 21 -21.94 -11.47 10.02
CA LYS A 21 -22.55 -10.73 8.89
C LYS A 21 -23.92 -10.13 9.22
N HIS A 22 -24.71 -10.78 10.09
CA HIS A 22 -26.07 -10.38 10.47
C HIS A 22 -26.15 -9.53 11.74
N LEU A 23 -25.05 -9.37 12.48
CA LEU A 23 -25.01 -8.54 13.68
C LEU A 23 -25.13 -7.04 13.32
N PRO A 24 -26.14 -6.30 13.83
CA PRO A 24 -26.32 -4.88 13.55
C PRO A 24 -25.40 -4.01 14.43
N ALA A 25 -24.08 -4.23 14.35
CA ALA A 25 -23.11 -3.40 15.06
C ALA A 25 -22.63 -2.24 14.17
N ARG A 26 -22.58 -1.02 14.73
CA ARG A 26 -22.04 0.17 14.03
C ARG A 26 -20.61 -0.07 13.50
N LYS A 27 -19.79 -0.79 14.27
CA LYS A 27 -18.42 -1.18 13.89
C LYS A 27 -18.40 -2.11 12.67
N LEU A 28 -19.34 -3.06 12.58
CA LEU A 28 -19.45 -3.96 11.42
C LEU A 28 -19.90 -3.22 10.16
N LYS A 29 -20.81 -2.23 10.29
CA LYS A 29 -21.20 -1.38 9.16
C LYS A 29 -20.03 -0.52 8.66
N ALA A 30 -19.26 0.07 9.57
CA ALA A 30 -18.05 0.83 9.23
C ALA A 30 -16.99 -0.06 8.56
N MET A 31 -16.78 -1.27 9.08
CA MET A 31 -15.83 -2.24 8.51
C MET A 31 -16.27 -2.73 7.12
N LYS A 32 -17.57 -2.98 6.89
CA LYS A 32 -18.10 -3.31 5.56
C LYS A 32 -17.87 -2.19 4.56
N TYR A 33 -18.12 -0.94 4.96
CA TYR A 33 -17.87 0.24 4.12
C TYR A 33 -16.38 0.41 3.80
N TYR A 34 -15.53 0.31 4.80
CA TYR A 34 -14.08 0.37 4.62
C TYR A 34 -13.61 -0.71 3.63
N MET A 35 -14.07 -1.95 3.80
CA MET A 35 -13.69 -3.05 2.91
C MET A 35 -14.21 -2.84 1.48
N SER A 36 -15.39 -2.24 1.30
CA SER A 36 -15.89 -1.92 -0.05
C SER A 36 -15.03 -0.89 -0.77
N VAL A 37 -14.54 0.13 -0.05
CA VAL A 37 -13.66 1.15 -0.64
C VAL A 37 -12.30 0.55 -0.99
N VAL A 38 -11.72 -0.26 -0.09
CA VAL A 38 -10.43 -0.93 -0.38
C VAL A 38 -10.54 -1.85 -1.59
N MET A 39 -11.64 -2.60 -1.71
CA MET A 39 -11.91 -3.46 -2.86
C MET A 39 -12.03 -2.67 -4.16
N GLU A 40 -12.76 -1.56 -4.14
CA GLU A 40 -12.92 -0.68 -5.30
C GLU A 40 -11.58 -0.11 -5.78
N VAL A 41 -10.74 0.35 -4.85
CA VAL A 41 -9.39 0.84 -5.16
C VAL A 41 -8.49 -0.27 -5.69
N ALA A 42 -8.49 -1.44 -5.04
CA ALA A 42 -7.73 -2.61 -5.48
C ALA A 42 -8.11 -3.03 -6.90
N GLN A 43 -9.41 -3.10 -7.19
CA GLN A 43 -9.92 -3.46 -8.51
C GLN A 43 -9.59 -2.39 -9.55
N GLY A 44 -9.77 -1.10 -9.23
CA GLY A 44 -9.40 -0.01 -10.14
C GLY A 44 -7.90 0.03 -10.46
N ILE A 45 -7.04 -0.38 -9.53
CA ILE A 45 -5.60 -0.50 -9.78
C ILE A 45 -5.30 -1.72 -10.65
N PHE A 46 -5.93 -2.86 -10.35
CA PHE A 46 -5.82 -4.06 -11.17
C PHE A 46 -6.20 -3.75 -12.62
N ASP A 47 -7.38 -3.15 -12.84
CA ASP A 47 -7.87 -2.82 -14.18
C ASP A 47 -6.93 -1.86 -14.93
N LYS A 48 -6.41 -0.83 -14.25
CA LYS A 48 -5.43 0.10 -14.85
C LYS A 48 -4.13 -0.60 -15.25
N GLN A 49 -3.62 -1.51 -14.42
CA GLN A 49 -2.38 -2.24 -14.70
C GLN A 49 -2.59 -3.33 -15.76
N THR A 50 -3.75 -3.97 -15.79
CA THR A 50 -4.15 -4.93 -16.83
C THR A 50 -4.39 -4.24 -18.17
N ALA A 51 -4.94 -3.01 -18.19
CA ALA A 51 -5.10 -2.25 -19.44
C ALA A 51 -3.76 -1.81 -20.05
N LEU A 52 -2.72 -1.66 -19.24
CA LEU A 52 -1.34 -1.40 -19.69
C LEU A 52 -0.61 -2.68 -20.13
N TYR A 53 -1.23 -3.85 -19.99
CA TYR A 53 -0.67 -5.14 -20.40
C TYR A 53 -1.14 -5.51 -21.81
N THR A 54 -0.22 -5.53 -22.76
CA THR A 54 -0.44 -6.10 -24.09
C THR A 54 -0.04 -7.58 -24.08
N PRO A 55 -0.91 -8.52 -24.49
CA PRO A 55 -0.54 -9.94 -24.52
C PRO A 55 0.62 -10.18 -25.48
N GLY A 56 1.76 -10.66 -24.98
CA GLY A 56 2.91 -11.09 -25.80
C GLY A 56 4.23 -10.32 -25.59
N THR A 57 4.26 -9.28 -24.77
CA THR A 57 5.51 -8.68 -24.30
C THR A 57 5.85 -9.20 -22.90
N GLU A 58 6.96 -9.91 -22.77
CA GLU A 58 7.51 -10.42 -21.51
C GLU A 58 7.94 -9.27 -20.59
N SER A 59 6.99 -8.58 -19.97
CA SER A 59 7.29 -7.73 -18.82
C SER A 59 6.49 -8.22 -17.62
N SER A 60 7.05 -9.23 -16.98
CA SER A 60 6.76 -9.67 -15.62
C SER A 60 7.08 -8.58 -14.55
N THR A 61 7.32 -7.33 -14.96
CA THR A 61 8.06 -6.34 -14.18
C THR A 61 7.20 -5.22 -13.57
N ASN A 62 5.88 -5.18 -13.72
CA ASN A 62 5.18 -3.91 -13.41
C ASN A 62 4.51 -3.82 -12.02
N PHE A 63 3.82 -4.85 -11.54
CA PHE A 63 3.15 -4.78 -10.23
C PHE A 63 3.58 -5.89 -9.27
N MET A 64 3.75 -7.10 -9.80
CA MET A 64 4.18 -8.26 -9.01
C MET A 64 5.65 -8.17 -8.58
N SER A 65 6.49 -7.45 -9.34
CA SER A 65 7.86 -7.08 -8.94
C SER A 65 7.87 -6.10 -7.77
N VAL A 66 6.95 -5.13 -7.75
CA VAL A 66 6.76 -4.16 -6.66
C VAL A 66 6.28 -4.87 -5.40
N LEU A 67 5.33 -5.80 -5.52
CA LEU A 67 4.95 -6.69 -4.42
C LEU A 67 6.14 -7.54 -3.94
N GLY A 68 6.98 -8.01 -4.86
CA GLY A 68 8.24 -8.67 -4.57
C GLY A 68 9.25 -7.79 -3.85
N MET A 69 9.35 -6.49 -4.14
CA MET A 69 10.23 -5.56 -3.41
C MET A 69 9.69 -5.22 -2.01
N ILE A 70 8.38 -5.10 -1.87
CA ILE A 70 7.70 -4.90 -0.57
C ILE A 70 7.94 -6.11 0.36
N SER A 71 8.21 -7.30 -0.18
CA SER A 71 8.62 -8.49 0.59
C SER A 71 9.89 -8.32 1.43
N GLY A 72 10.72 -7.32 1.12
CA GLY A 72 11.91 -6.96 1.92
C GLY A 72 11.60 -6.19 3.20
N ILE A 73 10.35 -5.74 3.39
CA ILE A 73 9.89 -5.11 4.63
C ILE A 73 9.67 -6.22 5.66
N ARG A 74 10.62 -6.35 6.60
CA ARG A 74 10.80 -7.49 7.53
C ARG A 74 9.57 -7.91 8.36
N ASP A 75 8.52 -7.09 8.44
CA ASP A 75 7.32 -7.32 9.27
C ASP A 75 6.08 -7.77 8.49
N PHE A 76 6.15 -7.91 7.16
CA PHE A 76 5.01 -8.34 6.37
C PHE A 76 4.92 -9.88 6.35
N ASP A 77 3.79 -10.46 6.79
CA ASP A 77 3.59 -11.91 6.96
C ASP A 77 4.21 -12.73 5.82
N SER A 78 5.37 -13.31 6.10
CA SER A 78 6.30 -13.80 5.08
C SER A 78 5.75 -15.02 4.34
N ARG A 79 4.74 -15.70 4.90
CA ARG A 79 4.14 -16.91 4.32
C ARG A 79 3.20 -16.62 3.17
N LEU A 80 2.45 -15.51 3.23
CA LEU A 80 1.56 -15.09 2.14
C LEU A 80 2.38 -14.53 0.98
N THR A 81 3.37 -13.70 1.30
CA THR A 81 4.25 -13.04 0.33
C THR A 81 5.12 -14.02 -0.45
N LEU A 82 5.67 -15.06 0.20
CA LEU A 82 6.46 -16.09 -0.49
C LEU A 82 5.63 -16.92 -1.47
N LYS A 83 4.35 -17.17 -1.20
CA LYS A 83 3.46 -17.86 -2.15
C LYS A 83 3.17 -16.98 -3.37
N VAL A 84 2.96 -15.68 -3.16
CA VAL A 84 2.73 -14.72 -4.25
C VAL A 84 3.92 -14.64 -5.20
N VAL A 85 5.14 -14.58 -4.65
CA VAL A 85 6.38 -14.53 -5.45
C VAL A 85 6.61 -15.84 -6.20
N HIS A 86 6.46 -17.00 -5.55
CA HIS A 86 6.61 -18.30 -6.22
C HIS A 86 5.54 -18.57 -7.28
N ALA A 87 4.29 -18.18 -7.03
CA ALA A 87 3.21 -18.32 -7.98
C ALA A 87 3.45 -17.45 -9.22
N ASN A 88 3.93 -16.22 -9.03
CA ASN A 88 4.27 -15.30 -10.10
C ASN A 88 5.46 -15.77 -10.96
N LEU A 89 6.48 -16.34 -10.33
CA LEU A 89 7.67 -16.85 -11.02
C LEU A 89 7.49 -18.25 -11.62
N SER A 90 6.32 -18.87 -11.46
CA SER A 90 6.08 -20.20 -11.98
C SER A 90 5.86 -20.19 -13.51
N GLU A 91 6.64 -21.02 -14.21
CA GLU A 91 6.44 -21.28 -15.64
C GLU A 91 5.14 -22.04 -15.91
N ASN A 92 4.67 -22.81 -14.92
CA ASN A 92 3.44 -23.59 -15.03
C ASN A 92 2.21 -22.68 -14.82
N PRO A 93 1.31 -22.55 -15.82
CA PRO A 93 0.13 -21.69 -15.72
C PRO A 93 -0.80 -22.03 -14.55
N THR A 94 -0.81 -23.28 -14.10
CA THR A 94 -1.64 -23.72 -12.96
C THR A 94 -1.16 -23.23 -11.60
N ASN A 95 0.11 -22.81 -11.51
CA ASN A 95 0.70 -22.25 -10.30
C ASN A 95 0.67 -20.72 -10.27
N ARG A 96 0.18 -20.07 -11.34
CA ARG A 96 0.01 -18.61 -11.39
C ARG A 96 -1.24 -18.19 -10.64
N LEU A 97 -1.19 -17.01 -10.02
CA LEU A 97 -2.34 -16.46 -9.31
C LEU A 97 -3.47 -16.14 -10.29
N THR A 98 -4.68 -16.49 -9.89
CA THR A 98 -5.91 -16.06 -10.54
C THR A 98 -6.18 -14.57 -10.28
N ASN A 99 -7.00 -13.94 -11.11
CA ASN A 99 -7.37 -12.52 -10.93
C ASN A 99 -8.01 -12.27 -9.55
N GLU A 100 -8.84 -13.19 -9.06
CA GLU A 100 -9.46 -13.07 -7.73
C GLU A 100 -8.42 -13.13 -6.61
N GLU A 101 -7.41 -14.00 -6.74
CA GLU A 101 -6.30 -14.06 -5.78
C GLU A 101 -5.46 -12.79 -5.83
N VAL A 102 -5.14 -12.25 -7.02
CA VAL A 102 -4.41 -10.97 -7.15
C VAL A 102 -5.17 -9.82 -6.48
N ILE A 103 -6.48 -9.71 -6.70
CA ILE A 103 -7.33 -8.69 -6.06
C ILE A 103 -7.41 -8.88 -4.54
N SER A 104 -7.48 -10.11 -4.06
CA SER A 104 -7.45 -10.41 -2.63
C SER A 104 -6.11 -10.01 -1.98
N GLN A 105 -5.00 -10.27 -2.68
CA GLN A 105 -3.68 -9.84 -2.20
C GLN A 105 -3.57 -8.32 -2.17
N LEU A 106 -4.00 -7.64 -3.24
CA LEU A 106 -4.08 -6.18 -3.31
C LEU A 106 -4.83 -5.58 -2.12
N THR A 107 -6.01 -6.13 -1.82
CA THR A 107 -6.85 -5.70 -0.69
C THR A 107 -6.09 -5.82 0.64
N THR A 108 -5.35 -6.92 0.81
CA THR A 108 -4.54 -7.18 2.01
C THR A 108 -3.43 -6.14 2.16
N PHE A 109 -2.73 -5.80 1.07
CA PHE A 109 -1.69 -4.77 1.08
C PHE A 109 -2.25 -3.38 1.41
N PHE A 110 -3.39 -3.01 0.84
CA PHE A 110 -4.04 -1.74 1.18
C PHE A 110 -4.43 -1.67 2.65
N PHE A 111 -4.95 -2.76 3.20
CA PHE A 111 -5.30 -2.83 4.61
C PHE A 111 -4.09 -2.61 5.52
N ALA A 112 -3.01 -3.36 5.28
CA ALA A 112 -1.78 -3.27 6.08
C ALA A 112 -1.05 -1.92 5.91
N GLY A 113 -1.03 -1.38 4.68
CA GLY A 113 -0.41 -0.09 4.38
C GLY A 113 -1.19 1.11 4.90
N HIS A 114 -2.51 0.98 5.05
CA HIS A 114 -3.38 2.07 5.51
C HIS A 114 -3.04 2.49 6.94
N ASP A 115 -3.08 1.56 7.90
CA ASP A 115 -2.92 1.91 9.31
C ASP A 115 -1.50 2.41 9.63
N THR A 116 -0.49 1.79 9.03
CA THR A 116 0.92 2.19 9.18
C THR A 116 1.20 3.57 8.57
N THR A 117 0.71 3.83 7.36
CA THR A 117 0.91 5.13 6.69
C THR A 117 0.10 6.23 7.36
N SER A 118 -1.16 5.98 7.72
CA SER A 118 -1.99 6.95 8.44
C SER A 118 -1.38 7.31 9.79
N SER A 119 -0.92 6.33 10.56
CA SER A 119 -0.22 6.58 11.83
C SER A 119 1.03 7.43 11.62
N THR A 120 1.88 7.06 10.65
CA THR A 120 3.09 7.82 10.32
C THR A 120 2.77 9.28 9.95
N LEU A 121 1.72 9.51 9.16
CA LEU A 121 1.29 10.85 8.76
C LEU A 121 0.77 11.67 9.95
N VAL A 122 0.01 11.05 10.85
CA VAL A 122 -0.47 11.71 12.08
C VAL A 122 0.71 12.20 12.91
N TRP A 123 1.71 11.33 13.14
CA TRP A 123 2.92 11.70 13.88
C TRP A 123 3.76 12.74 13.15
N ALA A 124 3.91 12.64 11.83
CA ALA A 124 4.63 13.64 11.05
C ALA A 124 4.00 15.04 11.18
N LEU A 125 2.67 15.13 11.06
CA LEU A 125 1.95 16.38 11.23
C LEU A 125 2.02 16.91 12.66
N TYR A 126 1.97 16.01 13.65
CA TYR A 126 2.14 16.35 15.06
C TYR A 126 3.52 16.97 15.32
N GLU A 127 4.60 16.32 14.89
CA GLU A 127 5.98 16.83 15.04
C GLU A 127 6.15 18.18 14.32
N LEU A 128 5.66 18.31 13.10
CA LEU A 128 5.70 19.57 12.36
C LEU A 128 4.94 20.71 13.05
N SER A 129 3.86 20.40 13.77
CA SER A 129 3.09 21.40 14.51
C SER A 129 3.83 21.91 15.75
N ARG A 130 4.67 21.06 16.35
CA ARG A 130 5.49 21.39 17.52
C ARG A 130 6.80 22.08 17.15
N HIS A 131 7.26 21.87 15.92
CA HIS A 131 8.53 22.40 15.40
C HIS A 131 8.35 23.22 14.11
N PRO A 132 7.82 24.46 14.20
CA PRO A 132 7.61 25.33 13.03
C PRO A 132 8.89 25.59 12.21
N GLU A 133 10.06 25.55 12.84
CA GLU A 133 11.37 25.69 12.20
C GLU A 133 11.63 24.56 11.18
N TYR A 134 11.35 23.31 11.53
CA TYR A 134 11.50 22.17 10.62
C TYR A 134 10.39 22.19 9.56
N GLN A 135 9.19 22.61 9.93
CA GLN A 135 8.10 22.80 8.98
C GLN A 135 8.46 23.81 7.89
N THR A 136 9.13 24.91 8.25
CA THR A 136 9.60 25.91 7.30
C THR A 136 10.68 25.34 6.39
N LYS A 137 11.67 24.65 6.94
CA LYS A 137 12.75 24.00 6.16
C LYS A 137 12.22 22.98 5.15
N VAL A 138 11.31 22.10 5.57
CA VAL A 138 10.68 21.11 4.68
C VAL A 138 9.90 21.81 3.56
N ARG A 139 9.16 22.87 3.86
CA ARG A 139 8.44 23.64 2.82
C ARG A 139 9.37 24.33 1.85
N GLU A 140 10.47 24.90 2.31
CA GLU A 140 11.48 25.53 1.46
C GLU A 140 12.17 24.52 0.55
N GLU A 141 12.50 23.34 1.09
CA GLU A 141 13.06 22.23 0.33
C GLU A 141 12.12 21.79 -0.80
N ILE A 142 10.83 21.57 -0.49
CA ILE A 142 9.83 21.21 -1.50
C ILE A 142 9.67 22.30 -2.56
N LYS A 143 9.61 23.58 -2.16
CA LYS A 143 9.48 24.71 -3.10
C LYS A 143 10.69 24.81 -4.03
N THR A 144 11.89 24.69 -3.48
CA THR A 144 13.14 24.75 -4.24
C THR A 144 13.20 23.62 -5.27
N THR A 145 12.87 22.40 -4.87
CA THR A 145 12.86 21.25 -5.79
C THR A 145 11.81 21.40 -6.89
N ARG A 146 10.60 21.89 -6.56
CA ARG A 146 9.56 22.17 -7.57
C ARG A 146 10.00 23.25 -8.58
N ALA A 147 10.67 24.30 -8.11
CA ALA A 147 11.19 25.35 -8.99
C ALA A 147 12.23 24.78 -9.95
N ARG A 148 13.18 23.96 -9.45
CA ARG A 148 14.16 23.27 -10.30
C ARG A 148 13.50 22.37 -11.35
N VAL A 149 12.49 21.59 -10.97
CA VAL A 149 11.76 20.71 -11.90
C VAL A 149 11.08 21.54 -13.00
N ALA A 150 10.45 22.66 -12.63
CA ALA A 150 9.83 23.57 -13.59
C ALA A 150 10.83 24.20 -14.57
N GLU A 151 12.05 24.55 -14.12
CA GLU A 151 13.13 25.05 -14.98
C GLU A 151 13.61 24.01 -16.01
N THR A 152 13.60 22.72 -15.63
CA THR A 152 13.92 21.61 -16.54
C THR A 152 12.79 21.25 -17.51
N GLY A 153 11.65 21.96 -17.47
CA GLY A 153 10.48 21.69 -18.31
C GLY A 153 9.63 20.50 -17.84
N GLY A 154 9.88 19.99 -16.62
CA GLY A 154 9.10 18.92 -16.01
C GLY A 154 7.86 19.47 -15.27
N ASN A 155 6.75 18.73 -15.34
CA ASN A 155 5.52 19.05 -14.61
C ASN A 155 5.35 18.25 -13.31
N GLU A 156 6.10 17.15 -13.15
CA GLU A 156 5.99 16.24 -12.01
C GLU A 156 7.38 15.96 -11.41
N MET A 157 7.43 15.84 -10.07
CA MET A 157 8.64 15.46 -9.36
C MET A 157 8.88 13.95 -9.52
N SER A 158 10.10 13.59 -9.93
CA SER A 158 10.56 12.21 -10.05
C SER A 158 10.96 11.61 -8.70
N ILE A 159 11.14 10.29 -8.64
CA ILE A 159 11.63 9.58 -7.43
C ILE A 159 12.98 10.16 -6.98
N SER A 160 13.89 10.42 -7.91
CA SER A 160 15.20 11.03 -7.61
C SER A 160 15.08 12.42 -6.99
N ASP A 161 14.02 13.17 -7.31
CA ASP A 161 13.80 14.48 -6.71
C ASP A 161 13.40 14.34 -5.24
N TYR A 162 12.58 13.33 -4.88
CA TYR A 162 12.24 13.04 -3.49
C TYR A 162 13.44 12.52 -2.68
N ASP A 163 14.31 11.70 -3.28
CA ASP A 163 15.52 11.19 -2.63
C ASP A 163 16.50 12.33 -2.27
N SER A 164 16.44 13.45 -2.99
CA SER A 164 17.24 14.64 -2.70
C SER A 164 16.71 15.48 -1.53
N MET A 165 15.47 15.24 -1.06
CA MET A 165 14.81 16.02 0.00
C MET A 165 15.17 15.48 1.39
N GLN A 166 16.34 15.90 1.91
CA GLN A 166 16.87 15.41 3.18
C GLN A 166 15.97 15.72 4.37
N TYR A 167 15.37 16.91 4.44
CA TYR A 167 14.48 17.26 5.56
C TYR A 167 13.17 16.48 5.50
N LEU A 168 12.60 16.29 4.31
CA LEU A 168 11.42 15.45 4.13
C LEU A 168 11.69 14.00 4.54
N LEU A 169 12.82 13.43 4.11
CA LEU A 169 13.20 12.06 4.48
C LEU A 169 13.47 11.93 5.98
N ALA A 170 14.11 12.92 6.60
CA ALA A 170 14.32 12.96 8.04
C ALA A 170 12.99 13.02 8.81
N LEU A 171 12.03 13.82 8.36
CA LEU A 171 10.70 13.89 8.96
C LEU A 171 10.01 12.52 8.94
N VAL A 172 10.01 11.84 7.78
CA VAL A 172 9.39 10.51 7.63
C VAL A 172 10.06 9.46 8.52
N LYS A 173 11.37 9.60 8.79
CA LYS A 173 12.08 8.72 9.73
C LYS A 173 11.66 8.99 11.18
N VAL A 174 11.62 10.25 11.60
CA VAL A 174 11.28 10.65 12.98
C VAL A 174 9.81 10.41 13.32
N SER A 175 8.92 10.47 12.32
CA SER A 175 7.49 10.24 12.49
C SER A 175 7.10 8.77 12.64
N ARG A 176 8.06 7.83 12.58
CA ARG A 176 7.78 6.42 12.84
C ARG A 176 7.64 6.20 14.35
N PRO A 177 6.52 5.64 14.83
CA PRO A 177 6.31 5.40 16.27
C PRO A 177 7.45 4.60 16.91
N ASP A 178 8.00 3.63 16.17
CA ASP A 178 9.03 2.70 16.64
C ASP A 178 10.41 3.37 16.77
N ALA A 179 10.63 4.47 16.03
CA ALA A 179 11.91 5.20 16.03
C ALA A 179 12.07 6.13 17.24
N GLN A 180 11.02 6.31 18.05
CA GLN A 180 11.07 7.14 19.26
C GLN A 180 11.30 6.31 20.55
N ALA A 181 11.50 5.00 20.43
CA ALA A 181 11.74 4.08 21.56
C ALA A 181 13.23 3.76 21.82
N GLU A 182 14.15 4.33 21.03
CA GLU A 182 15.61 4.29 21.23
C GLU A 182 16.17 5.66 21.65
#